data_AF-A0A6I6G5P8-F1
#
_entry.id   AF-A0A6I6G5P8-F1
#
_cell.length_a   1.000
_cell.length_b   1.000
_cell.length_c   1.000
_cell.angle_alpha   90.00
_cell.angle_beta   90.00
_cell.angle_gamma   90.00
#
_symmetry.space_group_name_H-M   'P 1'
#
loop_
_entity.id
_entity.type
_entity.pdbx_description
1 polymer ?
#
loop_
_entity_poly.entity_id
_entity_poly.type
_entity_poly.pdbx_seq_one_letter_code
_entity_poly.pdbx_strand_id
1 'polypeptide(L)'
;MFTSQLMLVGYVLLVSPCGNDSCDAVPVTETIYTKDECTTRLNYLKQKRPDFIIFCGEVLRDPEVTDENPYLIPPDSVDDVFKVK
;
A
#
# COMPACT_ATOMS: atom_id res chain seq x y z
N MET A 1 18.52 -1.38 -19.40
CA MET A 1 18.65 -1.29 -17.93
C MET A 1 17.57 -0.34 -17.50
N PHE A 2 16.39 -0.86 -17.15
CA PHE A 2 15.30 -0.05 -16.62
C PHE A 2 15.41 -0.08 -15.10
N THR A 3 15.75 1.05 -14.50
CA THR A 3 15.70 1.24 -13.06
C THR A 3 14.36 1.90 -12.73
N SER A 4 13.28 1.11 -12.69
CA SER A 4 11.99 1.62 -12.18
C SER A 4 12.16 1.82 -10.67
N GLN A 5 12.47 3.05 -10.26
CA GLN A 5 12.56 3.42 -8.85
C GLN A 5 11.15 3.66 -8.34
N LEU A 6 10.57 2.67 -7.67
CA LEU A 6 9.31 2.86 -6.94
C LEU A 6 9.49 3.98 -5.91
N MET A 7 8.61 4.98 -5.97
CA MET A 7 8.64 6.14 -5.08
C MET A 7 7.58 5.99 -4.00
N LEU A 8 7.99 6.09 -2.72
CA LEU A 8 7.04 6.16 -1.61
C LEU A 8 6.26 7.48 -1.66
N VAL A 9 4.95 7.37 -1.82
CA VAL A 9 4.02 8.51 -1.86
C VAL A 9 3.42 8.77 -0.48
N GLY A 10 3.24 7.73 0.32
CA GLY A 10 2.71 7.85 1.68
C GLY A 10 2.22 6.52 2.24
N TYR A 11 1.26 6.60 3.14
CA TYR A 11 0.73 5.46 3.88
C TYR A 11 -0.80 5.44 3.84
N VAL A 12 -1.39 4.25 3.76
CA VAL A 12 -2.84 4.04 3.75
C VAL A 12 -3.24 3.15 4.92
N LEU A 13 -4.43 3.39 5.48
CA LEU A 13 -5.05 2.50 6.47
C LEU A 13 -5.67 1.31 5.77
N LEU A 14 -5.20 0.12 6.11
CA LEU A 14 -5.68 -1.15 5.58
C LEU A 14 -6.37 -1.93 6.69
N VAL A 15 -7.46 -2.61 6.33
CA VAL A 15 -8.10 -3.61 7.18
C VAL A 15 -7.95 -4.97 6.52
N SER A 16 -7.49 -5.96 7.29
CA SER A 16 -7.58 -7.35 6.85
C SER A 16 -8.82 -7.99 7.46
N PRO A 17 -9.81 -8.40 6.63
CA PRO A 17 -11.00 -9.07 7.12
C PRO A 17 -10.74 -10.52 7.55
N CYS A 18 -9.63 -11.14 7.12
CA CYS A 18 -9.37 -12.58 7.30
C CYS A 18 -8.17 -12.90 8.18
N GLY A 19 -7.44 -11.91 8.71
CA GLY A 19 -6.17 -12.15 9.40
C GLY A 19 -4.96 -11.62 8.62
N ASN A 20 -3.81 -11.51 9.28
CA ASN A 20 -2.62 -10.91 8.70
C ASN A 20 -2.11 -11.61 7.42
N ASP A 21 -2.46 -12.90 7.23
CA ASP A 21 -1.84 -13.77 6.23
C ASP A 21 -2.85 -14.55 5.35
N SER A 22 -4.11 -14.09 5.21
CA SER A 22 -5.16 -14.95 4.60
C SER A 22 -6.11 -14.31 3.58
N CYS A 23 -6.17 -12.98 3.44
CA CYS A 23 -6.94 -12.31 2.38
C CYS A 23 -6.28 -10.99 1.97
N ASP A 24 -6.66 -10.49 0.80
CA ASP A 24 -6.28 -9.14 0.35
C ASP A 24 -6.78 -8.09 1.34
N ALA A 25 -5.85 -7.26 1.81
CA ALA A 25 -6.18 -6.16 2.69
C ALA A 25 -6.87 -5.04 1.91
N VAL A 26 -7.95 -4.50 2.47
CA VAL A 26 -8.77 -3.50 1.80
C VAL A 26 -8.51 -2.12 2.42
N PRO A 27 -8.42 -1.04 1.62
CA PRO A 27 -8.32 0.31 2.16
C PRO A 27 -9.55 0.67 2.99
N VAL A 28 -9.32 1.17 4.21
CA VAL A 28 -10.36 1.73 5.08
C VAL A 28 -10.88 3.05 4.51
N THR A 29 -10.00 3.79 3.83
CA THR A 29 -10.27 5.08 3.20
C THR A 29 -9.41 5.24 1.96
N GLU A 30 -9.84 6.06 1.00
CA GLU A 30 -9.04 6.44 -0.18
C GLU A 30 -7.94 7.47 0.12
N THR A 31 -7.83 7.94 1.36
CA THR A 31 -6.85 8.97 1.73
C THR A 31 -5.45 8.39 1.93
N ILE A 32 -4.45 9.02 1.32
CA ILE A 32 -3.03 8.78 1.57
C ILE A 32 -2.56 9.76 2.66
N TYR A 33 -1.89 9.22 3.67
CA TYR A 33 -1.41 9.94 4.84
C TYR A 33 0.12 9.97 4.88
N THR A 34 0.67 10.87 5.68
CA THR A 34 2.04 10.69 6.19
C THR A 34 2.11 9.51 7.17
N LYS A 35 3.32 9.05 7.49
CA LYS A 35 3.54 7.94 8.42
C LYS A 35 2.93 8.21 9.82
N ASP A 36 3.16 9.39 10.35
CA ASP A 36 2.72 9.78 11.69
C ASP A 36 1.20 9.95 11.76
N GLU A 37 0.61 10.53 10.71
CA GLU A 37 -0.84 10.65 10.56
C GLU A 37 -1.54 9.29 10.46
N CYS A 38 -0.97 8.35 9.69
CA CYS A 38 -1.50 7.00 9.61
C CYS A 38 -1.42 6.31 10.97
N THR A 39 -0.27 6.39 11.64
CA THR A 39 -0.05 5.78 12.96
C THR A 39 -1.00 6.34 14.02
N THR A 40 -1.21 7.66 14.02
CA THR A 40 -2.15 8.33 14.94
C THR A 40 -3.57 7.80 14.74
N ARG A 41 -4.02 7.68 13.49
CA ARG A 41 -5.35 7.14 13.18
C ARG A 41 -5.46 5.65 13.48
N LEU A 42 -4.40 4.87 13.21
CA LEU A 42 -4.33 3.46 13.55
C LEU A 42 -4.54 3.23 15.05
N ASN A 43 -3.86 4.03 15.89
CA ASN A 43 -3.99 3.95 17.34
C ASN A 43 -5.41 4.28 17.79
N TYR A 44 -6.03 5.31 17.20
CA TYR A 44 -7.44 5.64 17.46
C TYR A 44 -8.37 4.49 17.08
N LEU A 45 -8.18 3.88 15.91
CA LEU A 45 -9.00 2.78 15.42
C LEU A 45 -8.83 1.52 16.27
N LYS A 46 -7.61 1.16 16.66
CA LYS A 46 -7.35 0.02 17.56
C LYS A 46 -8.05 0.16 18.91
N GLN A 47 -8.16 1.38 19.45
CA GLN A 47 -8.91 1.63 20.68
C GLN A 47 -10.43 1.50 20.48
N LYS A 48 -10.95 1.93 19.33
CA LYS A 48 -12.40 1.91 19.04
C LYS A 48 -12.90 0.59 18.48
N ARG A 49 -12.04 -0.18 17.82
CA ARG A 49 -12.34 -1.40 17.05
C ARG A 49 -11.26 -2.46 17.34
N PRO A 50 -11.14 -2.94 18.59
CA PRO A 50 -10.07 -3.87 18.98
C PRO A 50 -10.14 -5.23 18.25
N ASP A 51 -11.34 -5.61 17.77
CA ASP A 51 -11.55 -6.89 17.10
C ASP A 51 -11.13 -6.89 15.62
N PHE A 52 -10.78 -5.72 15.06
CA PHE A 52 -10.36 -5.57 13.67
C PHE A 52 -8.85 -5.52 13.54
N ILE A 53 -8.32 -6.24 12.55
CA ILE A 53 -6.90 -6.20 12.19
C ILE A 53 -6.69 -5.04 11.22
N ILE A 54 -6.26 -3.92 11.77
CA ILE A 54 -6.00 -2.68 11.03
C ILE A 54 -4.50 -2.38 11.11
N PHE A 55 -3.93 -1.89 10.01
CA PHE A 55 -2.51 -1.53 9.93
C PHE A 55 -2.28 -0.43 8.88
N CYS A 56 -1.08 0.17 8.93
CA CYS A 56 -0.63 1.12 7.93
C CYS A 56 0.18 0.38 6.85
N GLY A 57 -0.24 0.52 5.59
CA GLY A 57 0.52 0.02 4.43
C GLY A 57 1.21 1.16 3.68
N GLU A 58 2.36 0.89 3.09
CA GLU A 58 3.07 1.83 2.22
C GLU A 58 2.38 1.93 0.86
N VAL A 59 2.29 3.14 0.33
CA VAL A 59 1.81 3.41 -1.03
C VAL A 59 3.01 3.80 -1.88
N LEU A 60 3.36 2.90 -2.80
CA LEU A 60 4.43 3.11 -3.77
C LEU A 60 3.80 3.51 -5.10
N ARG A 61 4.41 4.49 -5.78
CA ARG A 61 4.05 4.89 -7.15
C ARG A 61 5.23 4.61 -8.05
N ASP A 62 4.95 4.03 -9.21
CA ASP A 62 5.89 3.99 -10.29
C ASP A 62 5.95 5.39 -10.95
N PRO A 63 7.09 6.09 -10.93
CA PRO A 63 7.22 7.41 -11.54
C PRO A 63 7.07 7.38 -13.06
N GLU A 64 7.24 6.21 -13.70
CA GLU A 64 7.04 6.05 -15.14
C GLU A 64 5.53 6.03 -15.48
N VAL A 65 4.68 5.60 -14.54
CA VAL A 65 3.22 5.56 -14.69
C VAL A 65 2.59 6.93 -14.38
N THR A 66 2.16 7.61 -15.43
CA THR A 66 1.55 8.94 -15.40
C THR A 66 0.11 8.91 -15.92
N ASP A 67 -0.69 9.93 -15.59
CA ASP A 67 -2.08 10.05 -16.08
C ASP A 67 -2.15 10.16 -17.62
N GLU A 68 -1.07 10.65 -18.23
CA GLU A 68 -0.87 10.76 -19.68
C GLU A 68 -0.42 9.45 -20.34
N ASN A 69 0.12 8.50 -19.58
CA ASN A 69 0.48 7.16 -20.07
C ASN A 69 0.05 6.03 -19.11
N PRO A 70 -1.26 5.77 -18.96
CA PRO A 70 -1.79 4.76 -18.02
C PRO A 70 -1.50 3.31 -18.44
N TYR A 71 -1.01 3.09 -19.66
CA TYR A 71 -0.82 1.77 -20.27
C TYR A 71 0.62 1.24 -20.20
N LEU A 72 1.51 1.85 -19.41
CA LEU A 72 2.72 1.14 -18.99
C LEU A 72 2.25 0.00 -18.07
N ILE A 73 2.12 -1.18 -18.67
CA ILE A 73 1.59 -2.38 -18.03
C ILE A 73 2.45 -2.65 -16.79
N PRO A 74 1.88 -2.62 -15.57
CA PRO A 74 2.60 -3.08 -14.38
C PRO A 74 3.08 -4.50 -14.65
N PRO A 75 4.28 -4.91 -14.18
CA PRO A 75 4.74 -6.28 -14.39
C PRO A 75 3.68 -7.26 -13.92
N ASP A 76 3.33 -8.22 -14.79
CA ASP A 76 2.23 -9.17 -14.58
C ASP A 76 2.40 -10.05 -13.31
N SER A 77 3.58 -10.02 -12.66
CA SER A 77 3.84 -10.69 -11.40
C SER A 77 4.86 -9.98 -10.52
N VAL A 78 4.74 -10.16 -9.19
CA VAL A 78 5.72 -9.72 -8.19
C VAL A 78 7.09 -10.39 -8.37
N ASP A 79 7.13 -11.57 -8.98
CA ASP A 79 8.38 -12.31 -9.23
C ASP A 79 9.24 -11.65 -10.32
N ASP A 80 8.62 -10.88 -11.23
CA ASP A 80 9.35 -10.13 -12.25
C ASP A 80 10.03 -8.87 -11.67
N VAL A 81 9.60 -8.41 -10.49
CA VAL A 81 10.27 -7.33 -9.73
C VAL A 81 11.52 -7.84 -9.02
N PHE A 82 11.55 -9.12 -8.60
CA PHE A 82 12.62 -9.71 -7.78
C PHE A 82 13.61 -10.59 -8.54
N LYS A 83 13.69 -10.51 -9.87
CA LYS A 83 14.78 -11.17 -10.64
C LYS A 83 16.12 -10.47 -10.39
N VAL A 84 16.77 -10.88 -9.29
CA VAL A 84 18.17 -10.60 -8.99
C VAL A 84 19.03 -11.32 -10.03
N LYS A 85 19.76 -10.54 -10.82
CA LYS A 85 20.88 -11.03 -11.63
C LYS A 85 22.17 -10.92 -10.84
#